data_AF-A0A4V2PV89-F1
#
_entry.id   AF-A0A4V2PV89-F1
#
_cell.length_a   1.000
_cell.length_b   1.000
_cell.length_c   1.000
_cell.angle_alpha   90.00
_cell.angle_beta   90.00
_cell.angle_gamma   90.00
#
_symmetry.space_group_name_H-M   'P 1'
#
loop_
_entity.id
_entity.type
_entity.pdbx_description
1 polymer ?
#
loop_
_entity_poly.entity_id
_entity_poly.type
_entity_poly.pdbx_seq_one_letter_code
_entity_poly.pdbx_strand_id
1 'polypeptide(L)'
;MIGPDQRAFEADIAKAVFRLGVAEGRWRWISTAWPLVFLEVAARDGLWHTLRFNCSGYPQIAPTAGPWDMASNAILPFDRWPRGNGGRVTAVFRTDWKNGTALYLPCDRESIAGHDNWRVQMPSKIWRPEDGLVQYLELVHELLNSRDYVPPVRTTA
;
A
#
# COMPACT_ATOMS: atom_id res chain seq x y z
N MET A 1 -14.97 20.93 9.64
CA MET A 1 -15.70 20.41 8.46
C MET A 1 -14.74 19.55 7.66
N ILE A 2 -15.04 18.29 7.42
CA ILE A 2 -14.17 17.37 6.68
C ILE A 2 -14.20 17.74 5.19
N GLY A 3 -13.05 17.83 4.51
CA GLY A 3 -12.96 18.18 3.09
C GLY A 3 -13.48 17.07 2.15
N PRO A 4 -13.77 17.37 0.88
CA PRO A 4 -14.31 16.39 -0.07
C PRO A 4 -13.41 15.16 -0.24
N ASP A 5 -12.09 15.35 -0.31
CA ASP A 5 -11.13 14.26 -0.49
C ASP A 5 -11.16 13.27 0.69
N GLN A 6 -11.19 13.79 1.92
CA GLN A 6 -11.29 12.95 3.12
C GLN A 6 -12.64 12.23 3.18
N ARG A 7 -13.74 12.89 2.80
CA ARG A 7 -15.05 12.23 2.72
C ARG A 7 -15.06 11.09 1.71
N ALA A 8 -14.36 11.25 0.57
CA ALA A 8 -14.25 10.18 -0.42
C ALA A 8 -13.46 8.98 0.13
N PHE A 9 -12.36 9.23 0.86
CA PHE A 9 -11.65 8.17 1.57
C PHE A 9 -12.53 7.47 2.62
N GLU A 10 -13.25 8.24 3.44
CA GLU A 10 -14.16 7.70 4.46
C GLU A 10 -15.29 6.86 3.83
N ALA A 11 -15.81 7.29 2.67
CA ALA A 11 -16.78 6.53 1.90
C ALA A 11 -16.18 5.20 1.39
N ASP A 12 -14.92 5.20 0.96
CA ASP A 12 -14.26 3.99 0.46
C ASP A 12 -14.01 2.94 1.56
N ILE A 13 -13.55 3.35 2.74
CA ILE A 13 -13.41 2.41 3.87
C ILE A 13 -14.77 1.95 4.42
N ALA A 14 -15.84 2.68 4.10
CA ALA A 14 -17.23 2.29 4.37
C ALA A 14 -17.86 1.43 3.25
N LYS A 15 -17.15 1.12 2.15
CA LYS A 15 -17.66 0.18 1.13
C LYS A 15 -17.70 -1.25 1.65
N ALA A 16 -18.65 -2.04 1.16
CA ALA A 16 -18.79 -3.45 1.54
C ALA A 16 -17.53 -4.26 1.22
N VAL A 17 -16.90 -4.02 0.07
CA VAL A 17 -15.67 -4.70 -0.36
C VAL A 17 -14.49 -4.43 0.60
N PHE A 18 -14.34 -3.20 1.09
CA PHE A 18 -13.31 -2.89 2.08
C PHE A 18 -13.56 -3.65 3.39
N ARG A 19 -14.81 -3.60 3.89
CA ARG A 19 -15.21 -4.30 5.12
C ARG A 19 -15.08 -5.82 5.01
N LEU A 20 -15.34 -6.39 3.83
CA LEU A 20 -15.15 -7.82 3.58
C LEU A 20 -13.67 -8.20 3.75
N GLY A 21 -12.75 -7.44 3.14
CA GLY A 21 -11.31 -7.68 3.34
C GLY A 21 -10.85 -7.53 4.79
N VAL A 22 -11.48 -6.63 5.57
CA VAL A 22 -11.27 -6.55 7.02
C VAL A 22 -11.78 -7.80 7.74
N ALA A 23 -13.00 -8.25 7.43
CA ALA A 23 -13.60 -9.44 8.04
C ALA A 23 -12.83 -10.72 7.72
N GLU A 24 -12.23 -10.80 6.53
CA GLU A 24 -11.37 -11.91 6.10
C GLU A 24 -9.92 -11.80 6.61
N GLY A 25 -9.58 -10.73 7.33
CA GLY A 25 -8.25 -10.53 7.89
C GLY A 25 -7.17 -10.19 6.86
N ARG A 26 -7.55 -9.67 5.68
CA ARG A 26 -6.60 -9.26 4.63
C ARG A 26 -5.91 -7.94 4.96
N TRP A 27 -6.66 -7.01 5.53
CA TRP A 27 -6.17 -5.69 5.94
C TRP A 27 -6.98 -5.11 7.09
N ARG A 28 -6.48 -4.04 7.72
CA ARG A 28 -7.22 -3.28 8.73
C ARG A 28 -6.85 -1.80 8.71
N TRP A 29 -7.81 -0.94 8.99
CA TRP A 29 -7.59 0.48 9.22
C TRP A 29 -7.05 0.71 10.64
N ILE A 30 -6.01 1.53 10.75
CA ILE A 30 -5.34 1.83 12.03
C ILE A 30 -5.69 3.24 12.50
N SER A 31 -5.41 4.24 11.66
CA SER A 31 -5.67 5.64 12.00
C SER A 31 -5.66 6.53 10.77
N THR A 32 -6.16 7.75 10.94
CA THR A 32 -6.15 8.80 9.92
C THR A 32 -5.68 10.10 10.55
N ALA A 33 -4.59 10.66 10.01
CA ALA A 33 -4.11 12.01 10.26
C ALA A 33 -4.09 12.75 8.92
N TRP A 34 -5.28 13.08 8.41
CA TRP A 34 -5.49 13.51 7.03
C TRP A 34 -4.46 14.58 6.57
N PRO A 35 -3.80 14.41 5.40
CA PRO A 35 -4.04 13.40 4.36
C PRO A 35 -3.27 12.08 4.54
N LEU A 36 -2.68 11.84 5.70
CA LEU A 36 -1.97 10.60 6.00
C LEU A 36 -2.94 9.55 6.56
N VAL A 37 -2.99 8.39 5.91
CA VAL A 37 -3.82 7.25 6.31
C VAL A 37 -2.91 6.06 6.59
N PHE A 38 -3.16 5.37 7.70
CA PHE A 38 -2.40 4.21 8.12
C PHE A 38 -3.28 2.96 8.06
N LEU A 39 -2.86 2.02 7.23
CA LEU A 39 -3.53 0.73 7.02
C LEU A 39 -2.49 -0.37 7.19
N GLU A 40 -2.91 -1.50 7.73
CA GLU A 40 -2.08 -2.70 7.79
C GLU A 40 -2.59 -3.75 6.83
N VAL A 41 -1.66 -4.48 6.21
CA VAL A 41 -1.96 -5.60 5.31
C VAL A 41 -1.33 -6.86 5.89
N ALA A 42 -2.11 -7.94 5.95
CA ALA A 42 -1.65 -9.22 6.44
C ALA A 42 -0.76 -9.92 5.39
N ALA A 43 0.34 -10.51 5.85
CA ALA A 43 1.19 -11.39 5.07
C ALA A 43 0.96 -12.86 5.46
N ARG A 44 1.34 -13.77 4.56
CA ARG A 44 1.15 -15.23 4.73
C ARG A 44 1.90 -15.85 5.93
N ASP A 45 2.86 -15.12 6.50
CA ASP A 45 3.62 -15.52 7.68
C ASP A 45 2.95 -15.09 9.01
N GLY A 46 1.77 -14.46 8.94
CA GLY A 46 1.04 -13.93 10.08
C GLY A 46 1.51 -12.55 10.55
N LEU A 47 2.49 -11.93 9.89
CA LEU A 47 2.88 -10.55 10.16
C LEU A 47 1.90 -9.56 9.52
N TRP A 48 1.72 -8.42 10.20
CA TRP A 48 0.99 -7.27 9.69
C TRP A 48 1.98 -6.19 9.28
N HIS A 49 1.86 -5.68 8.06
CA HIS A 49 2.72 -4.63 7.53
C HIS A 49 1.95 -3.31 7.47
N THR A 50 2.38 -2.32 8.25
CA THR A 50 1.80 -0.98 8.18
C THR A 50 2.29 -0.23 6.95
N LEU A 51 1.34 0.30 6.18
CA LEU A 51 1.58 1.22 5.09
C LEU A 51 1.05 2.61 5.48
N ARG A 52 1.86 3.64 5.26
CA ARG A 52 1.41 5.04 5.31
C ARG A 52 1.07 5.51 3.91
N PHE A 53 -0.21 5.73 3.66
CA PHE A 53 -0.71 6.36 2.46
C PHE A 53 -0.72 7.88 2.63
N ASN A 54 -0.25 8.61 1.62
CA ASN A 54 -0.53 10.03 1.45
C ASN A 54 -1.64 10.19 0.41
N CYS A 55 -2.82 10.59 0.88
CA CYS A 55 -4.06 10.71 0.12
C CYS A 55 -4.38 12.14 -0.33
N SER A 56 -3.39 13.04 -0.45
CA SER A 56 -3.65 14.38 -1.00
C SER A 56 -4.21 14.29 -2.43
N GLY A 57 -5.35 14.93 -2.69
CA GLY A 57 -6.04 14.91 -3.99
C GLY A 57 -6.92 13.68 -4.23
N TYR A 58 -7.16 12.86 -3.20
CA TYR A 58 -7.97 11.64 -3.31
C TYR A 58 -9.43 11.94 -3.66
N PRO A 59 -10.11 11.10 -4.48
CA PRO A 59 -9.59 9.93 -5.19
C PRO A 59 -9.07 10.25 -6.59
N GLN A 60 -9.19 11.51 -7.04
CA GLN A 60 -8.82 11.92 -8.41
C GLN A 60 -7.32 11.75 -8.69
N ILE A 61 -6.50 11.98 -7.66
CA ILE A 61 -5.08 11.67 -7.67
C ILE A 61 -4.86 10.41 -6.85
N ALA A 62 -4.16 9.44 -7.44
CA ALA A 62 -3.78 8.21 -6.76
C ALA A 62 -2.98 8.52 -5.48
N PRO A 63 -3.13 7.72 -4.41
CA PRO A 63 -2.26 7.86 -3.27
C PRO A 63 -0.83 7.44 -3.61
N THR A 64 0.11 7.85 -2.77
CA THR A 64 1.42 7.20 -2.69
C THR A 64 1.59 6.56 -1.32
N ALA A 65 2.20 5.37 -1.25
CA ALA A 65 2.32 4.64 0.00
C ALA A 65 3.67 3.93 0.14
N GLY A 66 4.13 3.77 1.38
CA GLY A 66 5.32 3.01 1.71
C GLY A 66 5.21 2.34 3.09
N PRO A 67 6.00 1.28 3.36
CA PRO A 67 6.12 0.68 4.67
C PRO A 67 6.49 1.70 5.75
N TRP A 68 5.81 1.63 6.89
CA TRP A 68 5.91 2.63 7.94
C TRP A 68 6.13 2.00 9.32
N ASP A 69 6.97 2.62 10.13
CA ASP A 69 7.09 2.32 11.55
C ASP A 69 6.23 3.31 12.34
N MET A 70 5.16 2.79 12.95
CA MET A 70 4.25 3.60 13.78
C MET A 70 4.89 4.08 15.08
N ALA A 71 5.85 3.33 15.65
CA ALA A 71 6.47 3.67 16.92
C ALA A 71 7.46 4.83 16.76
N SER A 72 8.29 4.80 15.71
CA SER A 72 9.21 5.90 15.42
C SER A 72 8.61 6.99 14.53
N ASN A 73 7.37 6.79 14.04
CA ASN A 73 6.71 7.64 13.06
C ASN A 73 7.62 8.00 11.86
N ALA A 74 8.20 6.96 11.26
CA ALA A 74 9.15 7.10 10.16
C ALA A 74 8.96 6.01 9.11
N ILE A 75 9.63 6.13 7.96
CA ILE A 75 9.72 5.04 7.00
C ILE A 75 10.29 3.82 7.73
N LEU A 76 9.67 2.66 7.53
CA LEU A 76 10.15 1.43 8.13
C LEU A 76 11.62 1.21 7.71
N PRO A 77 12.55 0.91 8.63
CA PRO A 77 13.91 0.57 8.27
C PRO A 77 13.97 -0.52 7.22
N PHE A 78 14.84 -0.34 6.24
CA PHE A 78 14.87 -1.13 5.01
C PHE A 78 15.14 -2.62 5.23
N ASP A 79 15.85 -2.97 6.30
CA ASP A 79 16.05 -4.35 6.73
C ASP A 79 14.76 -5.03 7.21
N ARG A 80 13.76 -4.26 7.64
CA ARG A 80 12.43 -4.71 8.07
C ARG A 80 11.38 -4.70 6.97
N TRP A 81 11.71 -4.29 5.74
CA TRP A 81 10.77 -4.33 4.61
C TRP A 81 10.43 -5.78 4.20
N PRO A 82 9.22 -6.01 3.66
CA PRO A 82 8.91 -7.24 2.93
C PRO A 82 9.97 -7.53 1.87
N ARG A 83 10.35 -8.81 1.73
CA ARG A 83 11.33 -9.24 0.73
C ARG A 83 10.73 -10.27 -0.20
N GLY A 84 11.42 -10.56 -1.29
CA GLY A 84 11.08 -11.70 -2.12
C GLY A 84 12.30 -12.40 -2.70
N ASN A 85 12.08 -13.63 -3.18
CA ASN A 85 13.05 -14.44 -3.90
C ASN A 85 13.23 -13.99 -5.37
N GLY A 86 13.24 -12.67 -5.59
CA GLY A 86 13.20 -12.05 -6.92
C GLY A 86 11.78 -11.70 -7.39
N GLY A 87 11.66 -11.41 -8.68
CA GLY A 87 10.37 -11.17 -9.33
C GLY A 87 9.63 -9.93 -8.80
N ARG A 88 8.29 -10.04 -8.77
CA ARG A 88 7.41 -8.89 -8.53
C ARG A 88 7.46 -8.37 -7.09
N VAL A 89 7.65 -9.24 -6.10
CA VAL A 89 7.77 -8.83 -4.69
C VAL A 89 9.03 -7.98 -4.51
N THR A 90 10.19 -8.44 -4.99
CA THR A 90 11.43 -7.65 -4.96
C THR A 90 11.31 -6.35 -5.73
N ALA A 91 10.65 -6.35 -6.89
CA ALA A 91 10.47 -5.14 -7.69
C ALA A 91 9.61 -4.08 -6.96
N VAL A 92 8.54 -4.51 -6.27
CA VAL A 92 7.60 -3.61 -5.58
C VAL A 92 8.17 -3.07 -4.27
N PHE A 93 8.76 -3.95 -3.45
CA PHE A 93 9.34 -3.61 -2.14
C PHE A 93 10.84 -3.30 -2.23
N ARG A 94 11.26 -2.60 -3.29
CA ARG A 94 12.65 -2.17 -3.46
C ARG A 94 12.91 -0.89 -2.64
N THR A 95 13.97 -0.91 -1.84
CA THR A 95 14.26 0.13 -0.85
C THR A 95 14.99 1.34 -1.43
N ASP A 96 15.53 1.20 -2.65
CA ASP A 96 16.20 2.26 -3.41
C ASP A 96 15.23 3.12 -4.25
N TRP A 97 13.95 2.75 -4.33
CA TRP A 97 12.95 3.51 -5.07
C TRP A 97 12.39 4.66 -4.24
N LYS A 98 12.50 5.89 -4.76
CA LYS A 98 11.97 7.12 -4.12
C LYS A 98 12.35 7.21 -2.62
N ASN A 99 13.53 6.72 -2.26
CA ASN A 99 14.02 6.63 -0.87
C ASN A 99 13.01 5.98 0.10
N GLY A 100 12.28 4.96 -0.37
CA GLY A 100 11.30 4.21 0.43
C GLY A 100 9.97 4.93 0.68
N THR A 101 9.72 6.07 0.03
CA THR A 101 8.48 6.84 0.22
C THR A 101 7.30 6.33 -0.60
N ALA A 102 7.56 5.49 -1.61
CA ALA A 102 6.58 4.94 -2.54
C ALA A 102 6.87 3.46 -2.84
N LEU A 103 5.82 2.65 -2.99
CA LEU A 103 5.92 1.31 -3.53
C LEU A 103 5.94 1.37 -5.06
N TYR A 104 6.72 0.50 -5.69
CA TYR A 104 6.88 0.46 -7.15
C TYR A 104 5.67 -0.23 -7.82
N LEU A 105 4.49 0.39 -7.69
CA LEU A 105 3.20 -0.10 -8.18
C LEU A 105 2.59 0.86 -9.21
N PRO A 106 1.88 0.37 -10.25
CA PRO A 106 1.25 1.26 -11.25
C PRO A 106 0.10 2.12 -10.70
N CYS A 107 -0.50 1.75 -9.58
CA CYS A 107 -1.53 2.53 -8.89
C CYS A 107 -0.95 3.55 -7.90
N ASP A 108 0.37 3.66 -7.77
CA ASP A 108 1.02 4.65 -6.92
C ASP A 108 1.39 5.89 -7.76
N ARG A 109 0.98 7.09 -7.33
CA ARG A 109 1.21 8.31 -8.11
C ARG A 109 2.69 8.63 -8.33
N GLU A 110 3.56 8.27 -7.39
CA GLU A 110 4.99 8.56 -7.50
C GLU A 110 5.68 7.57 -8.45
N SER A 111 5.15 6.35 -8.53
CA SER A 111 5.73 5.27 -9.32
C SER A 111 5.24 5.26 -10.76
N ILE A 112 3.98 5.64 -11.02
CA ILE A 112 3.48 5.74 -12.40
C ILE A 112 4.16 6.87 -13.20
N ALA A 113 4.64 7.91 -12.52
CA ALA A 113 5.38 9.01 -13.15
C ALA A 113 6.64 8.48 -13.85
N GLY A 114 6.74 8.71 -15.17
CA GLY A 114 7.84 8.21 -16.00
C GLY A 114 7.69 6.77 -16.48
N HIS A 115 6.58 6.09 -16.18
CA HIS A 115 6.29 4.71 -16.63
C HIS A 115 5.00 4.64 -17.48
N ASP A 116 4.87 5.49 -18.49
CA ASP A 116 3.66 5.54 -19.34
C ASP A 116 3.36 4.21 -20.03
N ASN A 117 4.38 3.40 -20.32
CA ASN A 117 4.23 2.05 -20.87
C ASN A 117 3.38 1.13 -19.96
N TRP A 118 3.31 1.37 -18.65
CA TRP A 118 2.48 0.58 -17.74
C TRP A 118 0.98 0.71 -18.01
N ARG A 119 0.55 1.81 -18.62
CA ARG A 119 -0.85 1.99 -19.03
C ARG A 119 -1.28 0.93 -20.06
N VAL A 120 -0.34 0.49 -20.89
CA VAL A 120 -0.56 -0.57 -21.89
C VAL A 120 -0.20 -1.95 -21.35
N GLN A 121 0.90 -2.07 -20.60
CA GLN A 121 1.40 -3.37 -20.12
C GLN A 121 0.65 -3.90 -18.89
N MET A 122 0.10 -3.02 -18.06
CA MET A 122 -0.54 -3.36 -16.80
C MET A 122 -1.84 -2.56 -16.55
N PRO A 123 -2.78 -2.51 -17.53
CA PRO A 123 -3.95 -1.63 -17.45
C PRO A 123 -4.82 -1.91 -16.21
N SER A 124 -4.95 -3.17 -15.80
CA SER A 124 -5.72 -3.56 -14.60
C SER A 124 -5.12 -3.06 -13.28
N LYS A 125 -3.86 -2.61 -13.29
CA LYS A 125 -3.11 -2.16 -12.11
C LYS A 125 -2.96 -0.65 -12.02
N ILE A 126 -3.42 0.09 -13.04
CA ILE A 126 -3.46 1.56 -13.02
C ILE A 126 -4.56 2.02 -12.07
N TRP A 127 -4.29 3.07 -11.29
CA TRP A 127 -5.24 3.63 -10.34
C TRP A 127 -6.60 3.92 -10.98
N ARG A 128 -7.67 3.41 -10.34
CA ARG A 128 -9.06 3.65 -10.69
C ARG A 128 -9.79 4.29 -9.51
N PRO A 129 -10.09 5.61 -9.57
CA PRO A 129 -10.77 6.32 -8.48
C PRO A 129 -12.06 5.65 -7.97
N GLU A 130 -12.77 4.95 -8.85
CA GLU A 130 -14.01 4.23 -8.55
C GLU A 130 -13.81 3.00 -7.63
N ASP A 131 -12.68 2.31 -7.78
CA ASP A 131 -12.33 1.14 -6.95
C ASP A 131 -11.76 1.59 -5.59
N GLY A 132 -11.12 2.76 -5.59
CA GLY A 132 -10.54 3.36 -4.40
C GLY A 132 -9.39 2.52 -3.81
N LEU A 133 -9.11 2.73 -2.52
CA LEU A 133 -7.95 2.13 -1.84
C LEU A 133 -7.90 0.61 -1.89
N VAL A 134 -9.04 -0.07 -2.03
CA VAL A 134 -9.08 -1.54 -2.10
C VAL A 134 -8.24 -2.05 -3.27
N GLN A 135 -8.20 -1.36 -4.41
CA GLN A 135 -7.33 -1.74 -5.52
C GLN A 135 -5.86 -1.83 -5.09
N TYR A 136 -5.38 -0.83 -4.34
CA TYR A 136 -4.01 -0.78 -3.88
C TYR A 136 -3.76 -1.89 -2.85
N LEU A 137 -4.67 -2.06 -1.89
CA LEU A 137 -4.56 -3.07 -0.82
C LEU A 137 -4.57 -4.50 -1.37
N GLU A 138 -5.42 -4.80 -2.36
CA GLU A 138 -5.43 -6.09 -3.05
C GLU A 138 -4.05 -6.40 -3.68
N LEU A 139 -3.46 -5.45 -4.41
CA LEU A 139 -2.14 -5.65 -5.03
C LEU A 139 -1.04 -5.90 -3.98
N VAL A 140 -1.07 -5.20 -2.86
CA VAL A 140 -0.11 -5.43 -1.76
C VAL A 140 -0.35 -6.79 -1.12
N HIS A 141 -1.61 -7.11 -0.80
CA HIS A 141 -1.99 -8.36 -0.16
C HIS A 141 -1.63 -9.58 -1.02
N GLU A 142 -1.89 -9.52 -2.32
CA GLU A 142 -1.48 -10.56 -3.29
C GLU A 142 0.03 -10.81 -3.25
N LEU A 143 0.84 -9.74 -3.18
CA LEU A 143 2.30 -9.85 -3.14
C LEU A 143 2.77 -10.49 -1.83
N LEU A 144 2.25 -10.00 -0.69
CA LEU A 144 2.58 -10.49 0.65
C LEU A 144 2.09 -11.92 0.90
N ASN A 145 1.15 -12.41 0.11
CA ASN A 145 0.64 -13.79 0.18
C ASN A 145 1.11 -14.69 -0.97
N SER A 146 1.94 -14.16 -1.87
CA SER A 146 2.52 -14.94 -2.96
C SER A 146 3.56 -15.96 -2.45
N ARG A 147 3.93 -16.90 -3.31
CA ARG A 147 5.06 -17.83 -3.06
C ARG A 147 6.42 -17.15 -3.06
N ASP A 148 6.52 -15.98 -3.68
CA ASP A 148 7.77 -15.26 -3.83
C ASP A 148 8.06 -14.38 -2.60
N TYR A 149 7.07 -14.15 -1.72
CA TYR A 149 7.24 -13.42 -0.46
C TYR A 149 8.16 -14.17 0.51
N VAL A 150 9.07 -13.40 1.11
CA VAL A 150 9.97 -13.85 2.18
C VAL A 150 9.82 -12.89 3.36
N PRO A 151 9.64 -13.39 4.59
CA PRO A 151 9.59 -12.57 5.78
C PRO A 151 10.83 -11.67 5.92
N PRO A 152 10.69 -10.44 6.46
CA PRO A 152 11.84 -9.65 6.85
C PRO A 152 12.72 -10.43 7.85
N VAL A 153 14.04 -10.21 7.82
CA VAL A 153 14.93 -10.79 8.82
C VAL A 153 14.51 -10.26 10.18
N ARG A 154 14.11 -11.16 11.08
CA ARG A 154 13.86 -10.81 12.47
C ARG A 154 15.18 -10.49 13.13
N THR A 155 15.40 -9.22 13.45
CA THR A 155 16.42 -8.87 14.44
C THR A 155 15.81 -9.20 15.80
N THR A 156 16.34 -10.23 16.48
CA THR A 156 16.03 -10.46 17.90
C THR A 156 16.39 -9.18 18.66
N ALA A 157 15.39 -8.58 19.30
CA ALA A 157 15.60 -7.54 20.29
C ALA A 157 16.27 -8.11 21.54
#